data_AF-X6NYK8-F1
#
_entry.id   AF-X6NYK8-F1
#
_cell.length_a   1.000
_cell.length_b   1.000
_cell.length_c   1.000
_cell.angle_alpha   90.00
_cell.angle_beta   90.00
_cell.angle_gamma   90.00
#
_symmetry.space_group_name_H-M   'P 1'
#
loop_
_entity.id
_entity.type
_entity.pdbx_description
1 polymer ?
#
loop_
_entity_poly.entity_id
_entity_poly.type
_entity_poly.pdbx_seq_one_letter_code
_entity_poly.pdbx_strand_id
1 'polypeptide(L)'
;KSRVDLDSSLIAIGDHLNAFKQSFEHIQDYVKVYGLKVWQEEFSRIINYYVEQESNRWLRRKILNDQSIYQSEAIPIPHFYEHKTENANNFTGRVVNELLEKTHFTSTVYVDFQQAWVVPGNSRVSVGIRTFNLILQGLGVVGLNGLDQLIGFMIVHDLQRFIKTYTFRYI
;
A
#
# COMPACT_ATOMS: atom_id res chain seq x y z
N LYS A 1 0.24 -17.83 -15.34
CA LYS A 1 1.44 -16.96 -15.20
C LYS A 1 1.74 -16.93 -13.71
N SER A 2 2.88 -17.44 -13.24
CA SER A 2 3.16 -17.53 -11.80
C SER A 2 3.11 -16.12 -11.22
N ARG A 3 2.14 -15.87 -10.35
CA ARG A 3 2.03 -14.60 -9.62
C ARG A 3 3.34 -14.45 -8.85
N VAL A 4 4.06 -13.35 -9.07
CA VAL A 4 5.29 -13.05 -8.32
C VAL A 4 4.94 -13.11 -6.83
N ASP A 5 5.75 -13.78 -6.03
CA ASP A 5 5.48 -13.93 -4.59
C ASP A 5 5.62 -12.55 -3.91
N LEU A 6 4.54 -12.05 -3.28
CA LEU A 6 4.51 -10.79 -2.53
C LEU A 6 5.76 -10.59 -1.68
N ASP A 7 6.10 -11.62 -0.89
CA ASP A 7 7.21 -11.59 0.05
C ASP A 7 8.53 -11.31 -0.66
N SER A 8 8.78 -11.97 -1.80
CA SER A 8 10.00 -11.76 -2.58
C SER A 8 10.10 -10.34 -3.15
N SER A 9 8.98 -9.77 -3.58
CA SER A 9 8.92 -8.39 -4.10
C SER A 9 9.14 -7.38 -2.98
N LEU A 10 8.54 -7.60 -1.81
CA LEU A 10 8.71 -6.72 -0.65
C LEU A 10 10.15 -6.73 -0.12
N ILE A 11 10.80 -7.89 -0.10
CA ILE A 11 12.22 -8.00 0.26
C ILE A 11 13.08 -7.19 -0.70
N ALA A 12 12.91 -7.40 -2.02
CA ALA A 12 13.70 -6.68 -3.03
C ALA A 12 13.52 -5.15 -2.95
N ILE A 13 12.28 -4.68 -2.72
CA ILE A 13 11.99 -3.25 -2.55
C ILE A 13 12.61 -2.72 -1.25
N GLY A 14 12.48 -3.46 -0.15
CA GLY A 14 13.09 -3.09 1.14
C GLY A 14 14.60 -2.93 1.03
N ASP A 15 15.28 -3.86 0.36
CA ASP A 15 16.72 -3.80 0.14
C ASP A 15 17.13 -2.57 -0.70
N HIS A 16 16.41 -2.29 -1.79
CA HIS A 16 16.66 -1.11 -2.62
C HIS A 16 16.45 0.20 -1.85
N LEU A 17 15.36 0.33 -1.09
CA LEU A 17 15.08 1.55 -0.34
C LEU A 17 16.06 1.75 0.81
N ASN A 18 16.50 0.67 1.45
CA ASN A 18 17.55 0.75 2.47
C ASN A 18 18.88 1.21 1.85
N ALA A 19 19.23 0.74 0.65
CA ALA A 19 20.41 1.21 -0.07
C ALA A 19 20.31 2.70 -0.45
N PHE A 20 19.12 3.17 -0.86
CA PHE A 20 18.89 4.61 -1.09
C PHE A 20 19.05 5.42 0.19
N LYS A 21 18.43 4.98 1.30
CA LYS A 21 18.58 5.64 2.60
C LYS A 21 20.06 5.77 3.01
N GLN A 22 20.82 4.69 2.90
CA GLN A 22 22.27 4.70 3.18
C GLN A 22 23.02 5.68 2.26
N SER A 23 22.64 5.76 0.99
CA SER A 23 23.23 6.72 0.05
C SER A 23 22.99 8.17 0.49
N PHE A 24 21.80 8.50 1.00
CA PHE A 24 21.51 9.82 1.57
C PHE A 24 22.30 10.10 2.85
N GLU A 25 22.49 9.10 3.71
CA GLU A 25 23.35 9.20 4.90
C GLU A 25 24.81 9.45 4.51
N HIS A 26 25.32 8.77 3.48
CA HIS A 26 26.67 9.00 2.98
C HIS A 26 26.85 10.39 2.36
N ILE A 27 25.89 10.87 1.57
CA ILE A 27 25.96 12.20 0.93
C ILE A 27 25.94 13.32 1.97
N GLN A 28 25.24 13.13 3.08
CA GLN A 28 25.11 14.11 4.16
C GLN A 28 26.49 14.58 4.69
N ASP A 29 27.47 13.68 4.78
CA ASP A 29 28.82 14.00 5.27
C ASP A 29 29.59 14.94 4.34
N TYR A 30 29.26 14.93 3.03
CA TYR A 30 29.94 15.75 2.02
C TYR A 30 29.22 17.06 1.73
N VAL A 31 27.88 17.06 1.73
CA VAL A 31 27.06 18.18 1.25
C VAL A 31 26.61 19.11 2.38
N LYS A 32 26.91 18.78 3.66
CA LYS A 32 26.46 19.54 4.85
C LYS A 32 24.95 19.80 4.85
N VAL A 33 24.18 18.83 4.38
CA VAL A 33 22.71 18.84 4.35
C VAL A 33 22.20 17.66 5.18
N TYR A 34 21.04 17.81 5.82
CA TYR A 34 20.38 16.73 6.56
C TYR A 34 19.79 15.68 5.62
N GLY A 35 20.64 14.81 5.05
CA GLY A 35 20.26 13.79 4.07
C GLY A 35 19.17 12.83 4.58
N LEU A 36 19.26 12.42 5.85
CA LEU A 36 18.22 11.57 6.45
C LEU A 36 16.85 12.26 6.52
N LYS A 37 16.83 13.57 6.79
CA LYS A 37 15.58 14.35 6.80
C LYS A 37 14.99 14.46 5.40
N VAL A 38 15.83 14.77 4.41
CA VAL A 38 15.41 14.82 3.00
C VAL A 38 14.80 13.48 2.57
N TRP A 39 15.46 12.36 2.91
CA TRP A 39 14.93 11.02 2.64
C TRP A 39 13.53 10.82 3.24
N GLN A 40 13.35 11.15 4.53
CA GLN A 40 12.08 10.95 5.22
C GLN A 40 10.95 11.81 4.64
N GLU A 41 11.23 13.08 4.36
CA GLU A 41 10.25 14.02 3.78
C GLU A 41 9.85 13.59 2.37
N GLU A 42 10.82 13.27 1.52
CA GLU A 42 10.57 12.86 0.13
C GLU A 42 9.90 11.50 0.04
N PHE A 43 10.34 10.51 0.83
CA PHE A 43 9.71 9.20 0.87
C PHE A 43 8.25 9.31 1.33
N SER A 44 8.00 10.06 2.41
CA SER A 44 6.64 10.29 2.91
C SER A 44 5.77 11.00 1.87
N ARG A 45 6.32 12.02 1.19
CA ARG A 45 5.63 12.78 0.14
C ARG A 45 5.18 11.86 -1.01
N ILE A 46 6.07 10.99 -1.49
CA ILE A 46 5.78 10.06 -2.58
C ILE A 46 4.72 9.03 -2.17
N ILE A 47 4.87 8.40 -1.01
CA ILE A 47 3.92 7.36 -0.57
C ILE A 47 2.52 7.96 -0.38
N ASN A 48 2.41 9.09 0.31
CA ASN A 48 1.11 9.72 0.56
C ASN A 48 0.44 10.19 -0.74
N TYR A 49 1.21 10.69 -1.70
CA TYR A 49 0.69 11.01 -3.03
C TYR A 49 0.01 9.80 -3.68
N TYR A 50 0.68 8.65 -3.74
CA TYR A 50 0.09 7.46 -4.36
C TYR A 50 -1.10 6.91 -3.58
N VAL A 51 -1.08 6.96 -2.24
CA VAL A 51 -2.23 6.58 -1.42
C VAL A 51 -3.43 7.49 -1.72
N GLU A 52 -3.23 8.80 -1.85
CA GLU A 52 -4.28 9.75 -2.21
C GLU A 52 -4.85 9.46 -3.61
N GLN A 53 -3.98 9.20 -4.59
CA GLN A 53 -4.39 8.89 -5.95
C GLN A 53 -5.14 7.55 -6.06
N GLU A 54 -4.80 6.54 -5.26
CA GLU A 54 -5.59 5.29 -5.20
C GLU A 54 -6.93 5.53 -4.48
N SER A 55 -6.93 6.33 -3.40
CA SER A 55 -8.13 6.65 -2.61
C SER A 55 -9.22 7.33 -3.44
N ASN A 56 -8.86 8.06 -4.50
CA ASN A 56 -9.79 8.69 -5.44
C ASN A 56 -10.82 7.72 -6.06
N ARG A 57 -10.60 6.41 -6.00
CA ARG A 57 -11.60 5.42 -6.42
C ARG A 57 -12.86 5.44 -5.56
N TRP A 58 -12.72 5.67 -4.25
CA TRP A 58 -13.82 5.61 -3.28
C TRP A 58 -14.32 6.99 -2.84
N LEU A 59 -13.54 8.04 -3.07
CA LEU A 59 -13.92 9.41 -2.73
C LEU A 59 -14.96 9.98 -3.72
N ARG A 60 -15.93 10.73 -3.17
CA ARG A 60 -16.94 11.44 -3.99
C ARG A 60 -16.32 12.60 -4.79
N ARG A 61 -15.41 13.33 -4.16
CA ARG A 61 -14.64 14.40 -4.78
C ARG A 61 -13.24 13.89 -5.03
N LYS A 62 -12.89 13.72 -6.30
CA LYS A 62 -11.56 13.27 -6.71
C LYS A 62 -10.56 14.42 -6.62
N ILE A 63 -9.37 14.13 -6.12
CA ILE A 63 -8.25 15.07 -6.06
C ILE A 63 -7.39 14.82 -7.31
N LEU A 64 -7.33 15.82 -8.20
CA LEU A 64 -6.49 15.72 -9.40
C LEU A 64 -5.00 15.84 -9.03
N ASN A 65 -4.13 15.40 -9.93
CA ASN A 65 -2.67 15.42 -9.72
C ASN A 65 -2.15 16.81 -9.32
N ASP A 66 -2.60 17.85 -10.02
CA ASP A 66 -2.17 19.24 -9.78
C ASP A 66 -2.80 19.86 -8.52
N GLN A 67 -3.85 19.23 -7.99
CA GLN A 67 -4.52 19.65 -6.77
C GLN A 67 -3.96 18.96 -5.53
N SER A 68 -3.13 17.93 -5.71
CA SER A 68 -2.54 17.17 -4.60
C SER A 68 -1.56 18.04 -3.83
N ILE A 69 -1.66 18.04 -2.49
CA ILE A 69 -0.73 18.75 -1.61
C ILE A 69 0.69 18.20 -1.68
N TYR A 70 0.84 16.97 -2.15
CA TYR A 70 2.14 16.28 -2.25
C TYR A 70 2.84 16.59 -3.58
N GLN A 71 2.11 17.11 -4.57
CA GLN A 71 2.68 17.50 -5.85
C GLN A 71 3.39 18.84 -5.73
N SER A 72 4.59 18.94 -6.31
CA SER A 72 5.37 20.18 -6.36
C SER A 72 5.64 20.57 -7.80
N GLU A 73 5.53 21.88 -8.10
CA GLU A 73 5.88 22.42 -9.42
C GLU A 73 7.38 22.32 -9.72
N ALA A 74 8.23 22.49 -8.70
CA ALA A 74 9.68 22.45 -8.86
C ALA A 74 10.21 21.02 -9.03
N ILE A 75 9.62 20.04 -8.30
CA ILE A 75 10.02 18.63 -8.33
C ILE A 75 8.75 17.77 -8.36
N PRO A 76 8.17 17.55 -9.56
CA PRO A 76 6.95 16.78 -9.71
C PRO A 76 7.19 15.29 -9.47
N ILE A 77 6.23 14.64 -8.81
CA ILE A 77 6.23 13.19 -8.64
C ILE A 77 5.84 12.55 -9.99
N PRO A 78 6.64 11.60 -10.51
CA PRO A 78 6.34 10.94 -11.76
C PRO A 78 5.02 10.17 -11.70
N HIS A 79 4.21 10.33 -12.74
CA HIS A 79 3.01 9.53 -12.91
C HIS A 79 3.32 8.33 -13.81
N PHE A 80 3.17 7.13 -13.27
CA PHE A 80 3.31 5.90 -14.05
C PHE A 80 1.93 5.47 -14.54
N TYR A 81 1.80 5.26 -15.85
CA TYR A 81 0.52 4.86 -16.44
C TYR A 81 0.06 3.50 -15.93
N GLU A 82 -1.24 3.40 -15.70
CA GLU A 82 -1.91 2.21 -15.17
C GLU A 82 -1.70 0.99 -16.07
N HIS A 83 -1.34 -0.15 -15.47
CA HIS A 83 -1.50 -1.42 -16.15
C HIS A 83 -2.98 -1.80 -16.08
N LYS A 84 -3.71 -1.62 -17.19
CA LYS A 84 -5.16 -1.93 -17.35
C LYS A 84 -5.61 -3.34 -16.93
N THR A 85 -4.66 -4.22 -16.60
CA THR A 85 -4.91 -5.63 -16.29
C THR A 85 -5.34 -5.85 -14.83
N GLU A 86 -5.07 -4.91 -13.92
CA GLU A 86 -5.32 -5.07 -12.49
C GLU A 86 -6.28 -3.99 -11.97
N ASN A 87 -7.14 -4.33 -11.00
CA ASN A 87 -8.06 -3.40 -10.33
C ASN A 87 -7.30 -2.49 -9.34
N ALA A 88 -6.22 -1.86 -9.78
CA ALA A 88 -5.33 -1.01 -9.01
C ALA A 88 -4.80 0.09 -9.94
N ASN A 89 -4.84 1.34 -9.49
CA ASN A 89 -4.32 2.46 -10.29
C ASN A 89 -2.80 2.57 -10.10
N ASN A 90 -2.31 2.25 -8.90
CA ASN A 90 -0.89 2.28 -8.58
C ASN A 90 -0.45 1.10 -7.70
N PHE A 91 0.81 1.14 -7.24
CA PHE A 91 1.37 0.05 -6.44
C PHE A 91 0.67 -0.16 -5.09
N THR A 92 0.15 0.89 -4.45
CA THR A 92 -0.55 0.76 -3.15
C THR A 92 -1.80 -0.09 -3.30
N GLY A 93 -2.59 0.16 -4.36
CA GLY A 93 -3.75 -0.67 -4.69
C GLY A 93 -3.38 -2.12 -5.01
N ARG A 94 -2.25 -2.34 -5.69
CA ARG A 94 -1.75 -3.71 -5.97
C ARG A 94 -1.41 -4.47 -4.69
N VAL A 95 -0.72 -3.82 -3.76
CA VAL A 95 -0.40 -4.41 -2.45
C VAL A 95 -1.67 -4.72 -1.66
N VAL A 96 -2.63 -3.80 -1.59
CA VAL A 96 -3.92 -4.06 -0.91
C VAL A 96 -4.67 -5.22 -1.58
N ASN A 97 -4.76 -5.24 -2.90
CA ASN A 97 -5.43 -6.32 -3.63
C ASN A 97 -4.78 -7.68 -3.37
N GLU A 98 -3.45 -7.74 -3.34
CA GLU A 98 -2.75 -8.99 -3.05
C GLU A 98 -2.92 -9.44 -1.60
N LEU A 99 -2.95 -8.50 -0.64
CA LEU A 99 -3.28 -8.81 0.75
C LEU A 99 -4.70 -9.35 0.88
N LEU A 100 -5.69 -8.69 0.25
CA LEU A 100 -7.08 -9.13 0.27
C LEU A 100 -7.25 -10.49 -0.39
N GLU A 101 -6.50 -10.77 -1.46
CA GLU A 101 -6.55 -12.07 -2.09
C GLU A 101 -6.02 -13.18 -1.17
N LYS A 102 -4.88 -12.93 -0.51
CA LYS A 102 -4.28 -13.87 0.43
C LYS A 102 -5.11 -14.04 1.72
N THR A 103 -5.99 -13.10 2.05
CA THR A 103 -6.91 -13.16 3.20
C THR A 103 -8.35 -13.49 2.83
N HIS A 104 -8.61 -13.93 1.59
CA HIS A 104 -9.95 -14.32 1.17
C HIS A 104 -10.47 -15.50 1.98
N PHE A 105 -11.68 -15.35 2.54
CA PHE A 105 -12.37 -16.33 3.38
C PHE A 105 -12.58 -17.71 2.73
N THR A 106 -12.60 -17.77 1.39
CA THR A 106 -12.70 -19.04 0.64
C THR A 106 -11.39 -19.82 0.62
N SER A 107 -10.26 -19.12 0.78
CA SER A 107 -8.92 -19.66 0.59
C SER A 107 -8.13 -19.78 1.89
N THR A 108 -8.44 -18.95 2.89
CA THR A 108 -7.69 -18.89 4.15
C THR A 108 -8.61 -18.69 5.35
N VAL A 109 -8.15 -19.15 6.50
CA VAL A 109 -8.81 -19.01 7.80
C VAL A 109 -7.88 -18.26 8.74
N TYR A 110 -8.43 -17.31 9.49
CA TYR A 110 -7.69 -16.61 10.53
C TYR A 110 -7.57 -17.49 11.79
N VAL A 111 -6.35 -17.70 12.27
CA VAL A 111 -6.05 -18.49 13.47
C VAL A 111 -5.49 -17.57 14.54
N ASP A 112 -6.29 -17.34 15.59
CA ASP A 112 -5.99 -16.38 16.66
C ASP A 112 -4.67 -16.67 17.39
N PHE A 113 -4.43 -17.93 17.77
CA PHE A 113 -3.20 -18.35 18.43
C PHE A 113 -1.92 -18.04 17.62
N GLN A 114 -2.02 -18.03 16.28
CA GLN A 114 -0.89 -17.71 15.40
C GLN A 114 -0.87 -16.24 14.95
N GLN A 115 -1.93 -15.48 15.27
CA GLN A 115 -2.15 -14.12 14.77
C GLN A 115 -1.94 -14.00 13.25
N ALA A 116 -2.44 -15.00 12.52
CA ALA A 116 -2.12 -15.17 11.11
C ALA A 116 -3.24 -15.84 10.32
N TRP A 117 -3.27 -15.56 9.02
CA TRP A 117 -4.09 -16.22 8.02
C TRP A 117 -3.38 -17.47 7.52
N VAL A 118 -4.05 -18.62 7.63
CA VAL A 118 -3.50 -19.93 7.30
C VAL A 118 -4.31 -20.57 6.18
N VAL A 119 -3.63 -21.22 5.23
CA VAL A 119 -4.29 -22.01 4.19
C VAL A 119 -4.71 -23.37 4.78
N PRO A 120 -6.01 -23.71 4.78
CA PRO A 120 -6.47 -25.00 5.29
C PRO A 120 -5.87 -26.15 4.46
N GLY A 121 -5.36 -27.17 5.15
CA GLY A 121 -4.79 -28.38 4.54
C GLY A 121 -3.27 -28.47 4.51
N ASN A 122 -2.55 -27.35 4.37
CA ASN A 122 -1.07 -27.31 4.40
C ASN A 122 -0.53 -26.66 5.69
N SER A 123 -1.40 -26.07 6.51
CA SER A 123 -1.03 -25.30 7.71
C SER A 123 0.04 -24.22 7.45
N ARG A 124 0.15 -23.75 6.20
CA ARG A 124 1.08 -22.69 5.82
C ARG A 124 0.48 -21.33 6.12
N VAL A 125 1.26 -20.49 6.77
CA VAL A 125 0.94 -19.08 6.99
C VAL A 125 0.99 -18.35 5.65
N SER A 126 -0.13 -17.77 5.25
CA SER A 126 -0.27 -16.96 4.04
C SER A 126 0.06 -15.51 4.31
N VAL A 127 -0.54 -14.94 5.37
CA VAL A 127 -0.31 -13.57 5.83
C VAL A 127 -0.20 -13.60 7.34
N GLY A 128 0.88 -13.05 7.88
CA GLY A 128 1.09 -12.95 9.32
C GLY A 128 2.06 -11.84 9.66
N ILE A 129 2.59 -11.86 10.88
CA ILE A 129 3.48 -10.80 11.37
C ILE A 129 4.73 -10.60 10.50
N ARG A 130 5.24 -11.68 9.89
CA ARG A 130 6.35 -11.62 8.93
C ARG A 130 6.01 -10.73 7.73
N THR A 131 4.83 -10.90 7.12
CA THR A 131 4.40 -10.12 5.96
C THR A 131 4.30 -8.64 6.32
N PHE A 132 3.75 -8.32 7.50
CA PHE A 132 3.70 -6.93 7.98
C PHE A 132 5.08 -6.33 8.28
N ASN A 133 6.03 -7.12 8.78
CA ASN A 133 7.41 -6.68 8.94
C ASN A 133 8.07 -6.38 7.58
N LEU A 134 7.82 -7.20 6.55
CA LEU A 134 8.32 -6.94 5.20
C LEU A 134 7.69 -5.68 4.59
N ILE A 135 6.38 -5.48 4.80
CA ILE A 135 5.71 -4.23 4.41
C ILE A 135 6.33 -3.04 5.14
N LEU A 136 6.59 -3.16 6.44
CA LEU A 136 7.21 -2.08 7.21
C LEU A 136 8.63 -1.75 6.71
N GLN A 137 9.41 -2.75 6.34
CA GLN A 137 10.74 -2.56 5.76
C GLN A 137 10.69 -1.91 4.37
N GLY A 138 9.73 -2.30 3.52
CA GLY A 138 9.61 -1.80 2.15
C GLY A 138 8.80 -0.51 1.99
N LEU A 139 7.83 -0.23 2.85
CA LEU A 139 6.91 0.91 2.70
C LEU A 139 6.96 1.88 3.88
N GLY A 140 7.68 1.52 4.94
CA GLY A 140 7.75 2.31 6.16
C GLY A 140 6.40 2.43 6.87
N VAL A 141 6.41 3.21 7.94
CA VAL A 141 5.20 3.48 8.75
C VAL A 141 4.15 4.24 7.94
N VAL A 142 4.60 5.17 7.08
CA VAL A 142 3.72 5.99 6.24
C VAL A 142 2.94 5.13 5.25
N GLY A 143 3.59 4.14 4.62
CA GLY A 143 2.89 3.24 3.72
C GLY A 143 1.94 2.31 4.44
N LEU A 144 2.28 1.79 5.63
CA LEU A 144 1.36 0.98 6.42
C LEU A 144 0.11 1.77 6.82
N ASN A 145 0.27 3.03 7.24
CA ASN A 145 -0.84 3.94 7.52
C ASN A 145 -1.71 4.17 6.27
N GLY A 146 -1.09 4.38 5.11
CA GLY A 146 -1.81 4.54 3.85
C GLY A 146 -2.60 3.29 3.44
N LEU A 147 -2.04 2.09 3.62
CA LEU A 147 -2.75 0.84 3.37
C LEU A 147 -3.96 0.67 4.29
N ASP A 148 -3.82 1.02 5.58
CA ASP A 148 -4.94 1.01 6.55
C ASP A 148 -6.06 1.96 6.12
N GLN A 149 -5.72 3.17 5.71
CA GLN A 149 -6.68 4.15 5.19
C GLN A 149 -7.42 3.64 3.95
N LEU A 150 -6.72 3.01 2.99
CA LEU A 150 -7.32 2.43 1.79
C LEU A 150 -8.33 1.33 2.16
N ILE A 151 -7.95 0.40 3.04
CA ILE A 151 -8.83 -0.66 3.50
C ILE A 151 -10.05 -0.06 4.23
N GLY A 152 -9.85 0.97 5.05
CA GLY A 152 -10.94 1.72 5.68
C GLY A 152 -11.95 2.27 4.67
N PHE A 153 -11.47 2.89 3.58
CA PHE A 153 -12.35 3.35 2.50
C PHE A 153 -13.08 2.22 1.79
N MET A 154 -12.42 1.08 1.56
CA MET A 154 -13.05 -0.11 0.98
C MET A 154 -14.18 -0.64 1.85
N ILE A 155 -13.96 -0.76 3.16
CA ILE A 155 -14.98 -1.20 4.12
C ILE A 155 -16.19 -0.26 4.10
N VAL A 156 -15.96 1.06 4.17
CA VAL A 156 -17.06 2.05 4.14
C VAL A 156 -17.84 1.95 2.83
N HIS A 157 -17.15 1.82 1.70
CA HIS A 157 -17.79 1.66 0.40
C HIS A 157 -18.66 0.40 0.33
N ASP A 158 -18.16 -0.73 0.81
CA ASP A 158 -18.86 -2.01 0.77
C ASP A 158 -20.06 -2.03 1.74
N LEU A 159 -19.92 -1.42 2.92
CA LEU A 159 -21.04 -1.23 3.85
C LEU A 159 -22.14 -0.34 3.25
N GLN A 160 -21.77 0.77 2.59
CA GLN A 160 -22.75 1.63 1.92
C GLN A 160 -23.46 0.89 0.78
N ARG A 161 -22.73 0.08 0.02
CA ARG A 161 -23.31 -0.77 -1.03
C ARG A 161 -24.28 -1.78 -0.44
N PHE A 162 -23.88 -2.46 0.64
CA PHE A 162 -24.71 -3.40 1.37
C PHE A 162 -26.02 -2.73 1.83
N ILE A 163 -25.94 -1.59 2.52
CA ILE A 163 -27.13 -0.86 2.99
C ILE A 163 -28.06 -0.52 1.83
N LYS A 164 -27.55 0.03 0.72
CA LYS A 164 -28.35 0.36 -0.47
C LYS A 164 -29.08 -0.85 -1.05
N THR A 165 -28.40 -2.00 -1.14
CA THR A 165 -29.00 -3.25 -1.64
C THR A 165 -30.11 -3.75 -0.73
N TYR A 166 -29.94 -3.64 0.59
CA TYR A 166 -30.98 -4.02 1.55
C TYR A 166 -32.17 -3.05 1.50
N THR A 167 -31.94 -1.73 1.55
CA THR A 167 -33.02 -0.73 1.50
C THR A 167 -33.86 -0.86 0.22
N PHE A 168 -33.24 -1.08 -0.94
CA PHE A 168 -33.97 -1.28 -2.20
C PHE A 168 -34.81 -2.56 -2.24
N ARG A 169 -34.49 -3.58 -1.43
CA ARG A 169 -35.20 -4.87 -1.44
C ARG A 169 -36.42 -4.90 -0.52
N TYR A 170 -36.56 -3.92 0.37
CA TYR A 170 -37.65 -3.80 1.35
C TYR A 170 -38.57 -2.59 1.12
N ILE A 171 -38.42 -1.89 -0.02
CA ILE A 171 -39.33 -0.88 -0.55
C ILE A 171 -39.86 -1.41 -1.89
#